data_AF-A0A940NN99-F1
#
_entry.id   AF-A0A940NN99-F1
#
_cell.length_a   1.000
_cell.length_b   1.000
_cell.length_c   1.000
_cell.angle_alpha   90.00
_cell.angle_beta   90.00
_cell.angle_gamma   90.00
#
_symmetry.space_group_name_H-M   'P 1'
#
loop_
_entity.id
_entity.type
_entity.pdbx_description
1 polymer ?
#
loop_
_entity_poly.entity_id
_entity_poly.type
_entity_poly.pdbx_seq_one_letter_code
_entity_poly.pdbx_strand_id
1 'polypeptide(L)' 'TAAEQFDIAFLDPPYNQGLLPKALPLLAPKMTPGGVILCEHQKGEELPETAGEFKIYRTYRYGKVMVTAYRRPATDDEE' A
#
# COMPACT_ATOMS: atom_id res chain seq x y z
N THR A 1 4.43 25.16 -2.83
CA THR A 1 4.64 23.96 -3.66
C THR A 1 4.07 22.78 -2.91
N ALA A 2 3.23 21.96 -3.52
CA ALA A 2 2.73 20.75 -2.87
C ALA A 2 3.93 19.84 -2.54
N ALA A 3 3.92 19.18 -1.37
CA ALA A 3 4.95 18.23 -1.02
C ALA A 3 5.10 17.18 -2.14
N GLU A 4 6.33 16.94 -2.61
CA GLU A 4 6.60 16.02 -3.73
C GLU A 4 6.37 14.55 -3.35
N GLN A 5 6.31 14.25 -2.05
CA GLN A 5 6.13 12.91 -1.51
C GLN A 5 5.03 12.87 -0.43
N PHE A 6 4.43 11.70 -0.26
CA PHE A 6 3.35 11.44 0.69
C PHE A 6 3.85 10.57 1.86
N ASP A 7 3.46 10.91 3.08
CA ASP A 7 3.67 10.05 4.25
C ASP A 7 2.55 9.03 4.42
N ILE A 8 1.33 9.35 3.96
CA ILE A 8 0.17 8.47 4.05
C ILE A 8 -0.58 8.52 2.73
N ALA A 9 -0.89 7.35 2.17
CA ALA A 9 -1.74 7.22 1.01
C ALA A 9 -2.89 6.25 1.29
N PHE A 10 -4.11 6.66 0.94
CA PHE A 10 -5.31 5.84 1.01
C PHE A 10 -5.74 5.44 -0.39
N LEU A 11 -5.93 4.14 -0.63
CA LEU A 11 -6.41 3.58 -1.87
C LEU A 11 -7.72 2.84 -1.61
N ASP A 12 -8.83 3.45 -2.01
CA ASP A 12 -10.17 2.85 -2.02
C ASP A 12 -10.74 2.86 -3.46
N PRO A 13 -10.18 2.05 -4.37
CA PRO A 13 -10.70 1.94 -5.72
C PRO A 13 -11.94 1.03 -5.74
N PRO A 14 -12.82 1.19 -6.75
CA PRO A 14 -13.90 0.23 -6.98
C PRO A 14 -13.35 -1.21 -7.11
N TYR A 15 -13.94 -2.14 -6.34
CA TYR A 15 -13.47 -3.52 -6.22
C TYR A 15 -13.47 -4.29 -7.55
N ASN A 16 -12.64 -5.32 -7.64
CA ASN A 16 -12.58 -6.28 -8.76
C ASN A 16 -12.22 -5.65 -10.13
N GLN A 17 -11.67 -4.44 -10.16
CA GLN A 17 -11.18 -3.80 -11.38
C GLN A 17 -9.66 -4.00 -11.61
N GLY A 18 -8.98 -4.68 -10.69
CA GLY A 18 -7.52 -4.86 -10.76
C GLY A 18 -6.76 -3.53 -10.75
N LEU A 19 -7.31 -2.52 -10.05
CA LEU A 19 -6.73 -1.19 -9.96
C LEU A 19 -5.60 -1.12 -8.94
N LEU A 20 -5.73 -1.80 -7.80
CA LEU A 20 -4.69 -1.82 -6.76
C LEU A 20 -3.34 -2.34 -7.30
N PRO A 21 -3.28 -3.48 -8.02
CA PRO A 21 -2.03 -3.95 -8.62
C PRO A 21 -1.40 -2.97 -9.62
N LYS A 22 -2.20 -2.11 -10.27
CA LYS A 22 -1.72 -1.10 -11.24
C LYS A 22 -1.29 0.20 -10.56
N ALA A 23 -2.01 0.61 -9.50
CA ALA A 23 -1.76 1.87 -8.79
C ALA A 23 -0.56 1.77 -7.85
N LEU A 24 -0.39 0.64 -7.17
CA LEU A 24 0.66 0.43 -6.17
C LEU A 24 2.08 0.73 -6.69
N PRO A 25 2.51 0.23 -7.87
CA PRO A 25 3.83 0.54 -8.42
C PRO A 25 4.02 2.02 -8.80
N LEU A 26 2.94 2.71 -9.19
CA LEU A 26 2.97 4.13 -9.56
C LEU A 26 2.99 5.06 -8.34
N LEU A 27 2.41 4.59 -7.23
CA LEU A 27 2.35 5.31 -5.96
C LEU A 27 3.65 5.15 -5.16
N ALA A 28 4.25 3.96 -5.13
CA ALA A 28 5.47 3.68 -4.38
C ALA A 28 6.59 4.74 -4.51
N PRO A 29 6.99 5.23 -5.70
CA PRO A 29 8.04 6.25 -5.83
C PRO A 29 7.63 7.65 -5.34
N LYS A 30 6.35 7.86 -5.05
CA LYS A 30 5.81 9.12 -4.51
C LYS A 30 5.65 9.09 -3.00
N MET A 31 6.02 7.99 -2.34
CA MET A 31 5.91 7.85 -0.89
C MET A 31 7.25 8.17 -0.23
N THR A 32 7.19 8.75 0.97
CA THR A 32 8.38 8.90 1.81
C THR A 32 8.87 7.52 2.30
N PRO A 33 10.16 7.36 2.65
CA PRO A 33 10.67 6.09 3.18
C PRO A 33 9.93 5.58 4.42
N GLY A 34 9.47 6.48 5.29
CA GLY A 34 8.67 6.16 6.48
C GLY A 34 7.17 6.07 6.23
N GLY A 35 6.73 6.19 4.97
CA GLY A 35 5.34 6.29 4.62
C GLY A 35 4.55 4.99 4.80
N VAL A 36 3.22 5.11 4.79
CA VAL A 36 2.30 3.97 4.83
C VAL A 36 1.25 4.09 3.72
N ILE A 37 1.00 2.98 3.03
CA ILE A 37 -0.08 2.87 2.05
C ILE A 37 -1.17 1.98 2.63
N LEU A 38 -2.40 2.48 2.67
CA LEU A 38 -3.57 1.76 3.14
C LEU A 38 -4.48 1.45 1.96
N CYS A 39 -4.67 0.16 1.67
CA CYS A 39 -5.48 -0.32 0.57
C CYS A 39 -6.75 -0.98 1.10
N GLU A 40 -7.92 -0.43 0.76
CA GLU A 40 -9.19 -1.11 0.96
C GLU A 40 -9.49 -2.03 -0.23
N HIS A 41 -9.89 -3.28 0.05
CA HIS A 41 -10.25 -4.26 -0.98
C HIS A 41 -11.27 -5.29 -0.45
N GLN A 42 -11.94 -6.01 -1.36
CA GLN A 42 -12.87 -7.07 -0.98
C GLN A 42 -12.15 -8.36 -0.58
N LYS A 43 -12.80 -9.13 0.28
CA LYS A 43 -12.39 -10.50 0.58
C LYS A 43 -12.40 -11.35 -0.70
N GLY A 44 -11.22 -11.76 -1.16
CA GLY A 44 -11.02 -12.55 -2.38
C GLY A 44 -10.23 -11.82 -3.47
N GLU A 45 -10.02 -10.51 -3.33
CA GLU A 45 -9.08 -9.77 -4.18
C GLU A 45 -7.66 -9.99 -3.66
N GLU A 46 -6.85 -10.69 -4.45
CA GLU A 46 -5.44 -10.91 -4.14
C GLU A 46 -4.63 -9.65 -4.43
N LEU A 47 -3.95 -9.16 -3.40
CA LEU A 47 -3.04 -8.05 -3.51
C LEU A 47 -1.60 -8.54 -3.65
N PRO A 48 -0.76 -7.85 -4.42
CA PRO A 48 0.64 -8.22 -4.53
C PRO A 48 1.33 -8.05 -3.17
N GLU A 49 2.16 -9.02 -2.77
CA GLU A 49 2.91 -8.96 -1.50
C GLU A 49 3.82 -7.73 -1.41
N THR A 50 4.22 -7.20 -2.57
CA THR A 50 5.11 -6.05 -2.70
C THR A 50 4.54 -4.99 -3.64
N ALA A 51 4.83 -3.74 -3.33
CA ALA A 51 4.47 -2.55 -4.08
C ALA A 51 5.71 -1.67 -4.23
N GLY A 52 6.57 -2.01 -5.20
CA GLY A 52 7.91 -1.43 -5.29
C GLY A 52 8.73 -1.79 -4.04
N GLU A 53 9.16 -0.79 -3.29
CA GLU A 53 9.95 -0.96 -2.07
C GLU A 53 9.10 -1.26 -0.83
N PHE A 54 7.78 -1.15 -0.94
CA PHE A 54 6.85 -1.41 0.14
C PHE A 54 6.42 -2.87 0.14
N LYS A 55 6.22 -3.44 1.33
CA LYS A 55 5.72 -4.81 1.52
C LYS A 55 4.47 -4.79 2.39
N ILE A 56 3.62 -5.80 2.24
CA ILE A 56 2.49 -5.99 3.16
C ILE A 56 3.04 -6.09 4.59
N TYR A 57 2.62 -5.15 5.43
CA TYR A 57 2.94 -5.13 6.85
C TYR A 57 1.84 -5.79 7.66
N ARG A 58 0.58 -5.44 7.38
CA ARG A 58 -0.57 -6.00 8.10
C ARG A 58 -1.85 -5.90 7.29
N THR A 59 -2.68 -6.94 7.38
CA THR A 59 -4.03 -6.94 6.82
C THR A 59 -5.05 -7.02 7.95
N TYR A 60 -6.01 -6.09 7.94
CA TYR A 60 -7.13 -6.02 8.85
C TYR A 60 -8.40 -6.45 8.13
N ARG A 61 -9.25 -7.23 8.79
CA ARG A 61 -10.49 -7.75 8.20
C ARG A 61 -11.71 -7.17 8.91
N TYR A 62 -12.58 -6.53 8.13
CA TYR A 62 -13.83 -5.94 8.57
C TYR A 62 -14.99 -6.57 7.79
N GLY A 63 -15.42 -7.75 8.24
CA GLY A 63 -16.50 -8.51 7.59
C GLY A 63 -16.14 -8.96 6.16
N LYS A 64 -16.70 -8.26 5.16
CA LYS A 64 -16.47 -8.49 3.72
C LYS A 64 -15.34 -7.65 3.15
N VAL A 65 -14.93 -6.60 3.86
CA VAL A 65 -13.87 -5.66 3.47
C VAL A 65 -12.58 -6.03 4.17
N MET A 66 -11.45 -5.84 3.50
CA MET A 66 -10.11 -6.00 4.02
C MET A 66 -9.34 -4.70 3.81
N VAL A 67 -8.56 -4.30 4.80
CA VAL A 67 -7.66 -3.15 4.72
C VAL A 67 -6.24 -3.66 4.88
N THR A 68 -5.45 -3.54 3.82
CA THR A 68 -4.05 -3.97 3.81
C THR A 68 -3.14 -2.76 3.89
N ALA A 69 -2.28 -2.75 4.91
CA ALA A 69 -1.26 -1.74 5.12
C ALA A 69 0.08 -2.20 4.54
N TYR A 70 0.69 -1.37 3.71
CA TYR A 70 2.04 -1.56 3.20
C TYR A 70 3.00 -0.59 3.87
N ARG A 71 4.19 -1.09 4.23
CA ARG A 71 5.32 -0.30 4.73
C ARG A 71 6.60 -0.76 4.05
N ARG A 72 7.58 0.12 3.92
CA ARG A 72 8.94 -0.32 3.61
C ARG A 72 9.43 -1.16 4.80
N PRO A 73 10.06 -2.33 4.56
CA PRO A 73 10.78 -3.01 5.63
C PRO A 73 11.80 -2.03 6.18
N ALA A 74 11.99 -2.00 7.51
CA ALA A 74 13.11 -1.27 8.06
C ALA A 74 14.36 -1.81 7.35
N THR A 75 15.09 -0.94 6.67
CA THR A 75 16.50 -1.20 6.47
C THR A 75 17.06 -1.22 7.88
N ASP A 76 17.39 -2.40 8.39
CA ASP A 76 18.44 -2.46 9.40
C ASP A 76 19.63 -1.79 8.71
N ASP A 77 19.83 -0.51 9.01
CA ASP A 77 21.09 0.18 8.74
C ASP A 77 22.11 -0.62 9.54
N GLU A 78 22.72 -1.63 8.90
CA GLU A 78 23.95 -2.23 9.38
C GLU A 78 25.01 -1.12 9.35
N GLU A 79 25.26 -0.52 10.53
CA GLU A 79 26.50 0.20 10.84
C GLU A 79 27.72 -0.75 10.79
#